data_AF-A0A0D2VKW2-F1
#
_entry.id   AF-A0A0D2VKW2-F1
#
_cell.length_a   1.000
_cell.length_b   1.000
_cell.length_c   1.000
_cell.angle_alpha   90.00
_cell.angle_beta   90.00
_cell.angle_gamma   90.00
#
_symmetry.space_group_name_H-M   'P 1'
#
loop_
_entity.id
_entity.type
_entity.pdbx_description
1 polymer ?
#
loop_
_entity_poly.entity_id
_entity_poly.type
_entity_poly.pdbx_seq_one_letter_code
_entity_poly.pdbx_strand_id
1 'polypeptide(L)'
;MVFTSLLRILEIRYNLQTSRNISSSDMFGIFLYILGTGAKVSQCREIFQRSRSTISRHFAIVLEKVSRMATDLIAPEDPFF
;
A
#
# COMPACT_ATOMS: atom_id res chain seq x y z
N MET A 1 11.79 11.63 -6.87
CA MET A 1 10.40 11.20 -6.60
C MET A 1 10.42 9.81 -6.00
N VAL A 2 10.19 9.66 -4.69
CA VAL A 2 10.25 8.35 -4.01
C VAL A 2 8.91 7.61 -4.11
N PHE A 3 7.80 8.34 -4.02
CA PHE A 3 6.44 7.78 -4.10
C PHE A 3 6.21 6.99 -5.39
N THR A 4 6.49 7.58 -6.55
CA THR A 4 6.23 6.93 -7.86
C THR A 4 7.13 5.74 -8.11
N SER A 5 8.39 5.78 -7.67
CA SER A 5 9.32 4.65 -7.80
C SER A 5 8.84 3.45 -6.98
N LEU A 6 8.43 3.69 -5.72
CA LEU A 6 7.92 2.61 -4.87
C LEU A 6 6.57 2.09 -5.36
N LEU A 7 5.67 2.97 -5.79
CA LEU A 7 4.40 2.56 -6.40
C LEU A 7 4.63 1.65 -7.60
N ARG A 8 5.56 2.01 -8.51
CA ARG A 8 5.91 1.20 -9.68
C ARG A 8 6.47 -0.17 -9.29
N ILE A 9 7.30 -0.26 -8.24
CA ILE A 9 7.80 -1.54 -7.74
C ILE A 9 6.63 -2.41 -7.26
N LEU A 10 5.70 -1.84 -6.49
CA LEU A 10 4.53 -2.56 -5.99
C LEU A 10 3.60 -3.02 -7.13
N GLU A 11 3.42 -2.21 -8.16
CA GLU A 11 2.63 -2.57 -9.35
C GLU A 11 3.29 -3.72 -10.14
N ILE A 12 4.58 -3.58 -10.48
CA ILE A 12 5.27 -4.50 -11.39
C ILE A 12 5.66 -5.80 -10.70
N ARG A 13 6.27 -5.73 -9.51
CA ARG A 13 6.85 -6.90 -8.83
C ARG A 13 5.89 -7.58 -7.86
N TYR A 14 4.98 -6.81 -7.26
CA TYR A 14 4.07 -7.31 -6.22
C TYR A 14 2.60 -7.32 -6.63
N ASN A 15 2.32 -6.99 -7.91
CA ASN A 15 1.01 -7.03 -8.53
C ASN A 15 -0.04 -6.20 -7.77
N LEU A 16 0.32 -4.98 -7.36
CA LEU A 16 -0.63 -4.00 -6.85
C LEU A 16 -1.48 -3.46 -8.02
N GLN A 17 -2.64 -4.07 -8.24
CA GLN A 17 -3.51 -3.71 -9.36
C GLN A 17 -4.58 -2.69 -8.97
N THR A 18 -4.83 -1.77 -9.90
CA THR A 18 -5.97 -0.87 -9.94
C THR A 18 -7.28 -1.67 -9.82
N SER A 19 -8.23 -1.19 -9.02
CA SER A 19 -9.57 -1.78 -8.94
C SER A 19 -10.58 -0.89 -9.65
N ARG A 20 -11.77 -1.42 -9.96
CA ARG A 20 -12.80 -0.77 -10.79
C ARG A 20 -13.14 0.67 -10.36
N ASN A 21 -12.92 1.03 -9.10
CA ASN A 21 -13.24 2.35 -8.54
C ASN A 21 -12.10 3.05 -7.78
N ILE A 22 -10.88 2.49 -7.77
CA ILE A 22 -9.75 3.10 -7.06
C ILE A 22 -8.43 2.86 -7.81
N SER A 23 -7.60 3.90 -7.90
CA SER A 23 -6.28 3.79 -8.51
C SER A 23 -5.29 3.11 -7.56
N SER A 24 -4.26 2.46 -8.11
CA SER A 24 -3.12 1.97 -7.33
C SER A 24 -2.45 3.09 -6.52
N SER A 25 -2.39 4.32 -7.07
CA SER A 25 -1.88 5.50 -6.37
C SER A 25 -2.75 5.88 -5.18
N ASP A 26 -4.07 5.85 -5.31
CA ASP A 26 -5.01 6.14 -4.21
C ASP A 26 -4.90 5.07 -3.12
N MET A 27 -4.82 3.80 -3.51
CA MET A 27 -4.62 2.69 -2.57
C MET A 27 -3.33 2.88 -1.77
N PHE A 28 -2.23 3.19 -2.46
CA PHE A 28 -0.94 3.42 -1.82
C PHE A 28 -0.91 4.70 -0.98
N GLY A 29 -1.61 5.75 -1.44
CA GLY A 29 -1.82 6.99 -0.70
C GLY A 29 -2.56 6.77 0.62
N ILE A 30 -3.63 5.97 0.62
CA ILE A 30 -4.37 5.59 1.84
C ILE A 30 -3.42 4.92 2.85
N PHE A 31 -2.61 3.97 2.39
CA PHE A 31 -1.66 3.24 3.22
C PHE A 31 -0.63 4.18 3.87
N LEU A 32 0.03 5.01 3.07
CA LEU A 32 1.04 5.96 3.57
C LEU A 32 0.43 7.04 4.46
N TYR A 33 -0.78 7.50 4.15
CA TYR A 33 -1.45 8.51 4.95
C TYR A 33 -1.76 7.98 6.35
N ILE A 34 -2.31 6.76 6.46
CA ILE A 34 -2.60 6.13 7.75
C ILE A 34 -1.31 5.92 8.56
N LEU A 35 -0.26 5.33 7.96
CA LEU A 35 0.98 5.03 8.68
C LEU A 35 1.80 6.27 9.01
N GLY A 36 1.90 7.21 8.07
CA GLY A 36 2.74 8.40 8.20
C GLY A 36 2.17 9.44 9.17
N THR A 37 0.85 9.43 9.40
CA THR A 37 0.19 10.40 10.28
C THR A 37 -0.44 9.80 11.52
N GLY A 38 -0.57 8.46 11.59
CA GLY A 38 -1.38 7.79 12.61
C GLY A 38 -2.88 8.10 12.50
N ALA A 39 -3.35 8.55 11.33
CA ALA A 39 -4.72 8.98 11.13
C ALA A 39 -5.75 7.87 11.40
N LYS A 40 -6.86 8.28 12.01
CA LYS A 40 -8.04 7.41 12.14
C LYS A 40 -8.69 7.21 10.78
N VAL A 41 -9.39 6.09 10.63
CA VAL A 41 -10.14 5.79 9.40
C VAL A 41 -11.16 6.88 9.06
N SER A 42 -11.74 7.57 10.05
CA SER A 42 -12.65 8.70 9.81
C SER A 42 -11.97 9.84 9.04
N GLN A 43 -10.77 10.24 9.42
CA GLN A 43 -10.00 11.30 8.75
C GLN A 43 -9.62 10.88 7.31
N CYS A 44 -9.27 9.61 7.13
CA CYS A 44 -8.98 9.07 5.80
C CYS A 44 -10.20 9.11 4.88
N ARG A 45 -11.41 8.89 5.41
CA ARG A 45 -12.64 9.00 4.61
C ARG A 45 -12.89 10.41 4.11
N GLU A 46 -12.61 11.41 4.94
CA GLU A 46 -12.80 12.83 4.58
C GLU A 46 -11.83 13.25 3.47
N ILE A 47 -10.59 12.77 3.52
CA ILE A 47 -9.57 13.14 2.53
C ILE A 47 -9.77 12.39 1.21
N PHE A 48 -9.93 11.08 1.27
CA PHE A 48 -10.02 10.25 0.07
C PHE A 48 -11.45 10.12 -0.47
N GLN A 49 -12.46 10.67 0.24
CA GLN A 49 -13.87 10.61 -0.13
C GLN A 49 -14.37 9.18 -0.39
N ARG A 50 -13.86 8.21 0.39
CA ARG A 50 -14.20 6.79 0.29
C ARG A 50 -14.93 6.28 1.52
N SER A 51 -15.61 5.15 1.38
CA SER A 51 -16.25 4.49 2.51
C SER A 51 -15.21 3.89 3.47
N ARG A 52 -15.62 3.64 4.72
CA ARG A 52 -14.77 2.97 5.72
C ARG A 52 -14.29 1.59 5.23
N SER A 53 -15.17 0.84 4.56
CA SER A 53 -14.85 -0.48 4.02
C SER A 53 -13.83 -0.39 2.89
N THR A 54 -13.95 0.60 2.00
CA THR A 54 -12.96 0.85 0.94
C THR A 54 -11.60 1.23 1.52
N ILE A 55 -11.53 2.14 2.50
CA ILE A 55 -10.28 2.52 3.16
C ILE A 55 -9.61 1.29 3.79
N SER A 56 -10.35 0.55 4.62
CA SER A 56 -9.79 -0.60 5.36
C SER A 56 -9.35 -1.72 4.42
N ARG A 57 -10.13 -2.00 3.37
CA ARG A 57 -9.80 -3.01 2.36
C ARG A 57 -8.52 -2.66 1.62
N HIS A 58 -8.38 -1.42 1.14
CA HIS A 58 -7.23 -1.05 0.34
C HIS A 58 -5.97 -0.84 1.18
N PHE A 59 -6.11 -0.39 2.42
CA PHE A 59 -5.04 -0.45 3.40
C PHE A 59 -4.50 -1.89 3.54
N ALA A 60 -5.38 -2.87 3.77
CA ALA A 60 -4.99 -4.26 3.94
C ALA A 60 -4.33 -4.86 2.68
N ILE A 61 -4.85 -4.55 1.48
CA ILE A 61 -4.25 -5.01 0.22
C ILE A 61 -2.83 -4.47 0.06
N VAL A 62 -2.60 -3.18 0.32
CA VAL A 62 -1.27 -2.58 0.19
C VAL A 62 -0.33 -3.13 1.27
N LEU A 63 -0.82 -3.31 2.50
CA LEU A 63 -0.06 -3.93 3.58
C LEU A 63 0.43 -5.33 3.18
N GLU A 64 -0.43 -6.18 2.60
CA GLU A 64 -0.03 -7.50 2.10
C GLU A 64 1.12 -7.40 1.08
N LYS A 65 1.03 -6.47 0.13
CA LYS A 65 2.07 -6.31 -0.92
C LYS A 65 3.38 -5.80 -0.34
N VAL A 66 3.32 -4.82 0.55
CA VAL A 66 4.50 -4.28 1.24
C VAL A 66 5.12 -5.33 2.15
N SER A 67 4.34 -6.16 2.84
CA SER A 67 4.86 -7.26 3.66
C SER A 67 5.62 -8.28 2.82
N ARG A 68 5.12 -8.65 1.63
CA ARG A 68 5.87 -9.52 0.70
C ARG A 68 7.17 -8.89 0.23
N MET A 69 7.13 -7.59 -0.09
CA MET A 69 8.33 -6.85 -0.43
C MET A 69 9.35 -6.84 0.72
N ALA A 70 8.89 -6.66 1.95
CA ALA A 70 9.75 -6.71 3.13
C ALA A 70 10.38 -8.08 3.31
N THR A 71 9.63 -9.17 3.08
CA THR A 71 10.18 -10.54 3.09
C THR A 71 11.32 -10.68 2.09
N ASP A 72 11.15 -10.22 0.85
CA ASP A 72 12.19 -10.30 -0.17
C ASP A 72 13.42 -9.44 0.15
N LEU A 73 13.20 -8.28 0.79
CA LEU A 73 14.28 -7.34 1.14
C LEU A 73 15.10 -7.78 2.35
N ILE A 74 14.47 -8.48 3.30
CA ILE A 74 15.11 -8.93 4.54
C ILE A 74 15.67 -10.35 4.39
N ALA A 75 15.25 -11.09 3.36
CA ALA A 75 15.78 -12.41 3.06
C ALA A 75 17.33 -12.37 2.97
N PRO A 76 18.03 -13.33 3.58
CA PRO A 76 19.48 -13.42 3.46
C PRO A 76 19.86 -13.66 1.99
N GLU A 77 20.97 -13.05 1.54
CA GLU A 77 21.50 -13.26 0.19
C GLU A 77 21.89 -14.72 -0.05
N ASP A 78 22.32 -15.41 1.01
CA ASP A 78 22.56 -16.84 1.01
C ASP A 78 21.43 -17.56 1.78
N PRO A 79 20.56 -18.32 1.09
CA PRO A 79 19.49 -19.10 1.73
C PRO A 79 20.02 -20.24 2.61
N PHE A 80 21.32 -20.56 2.56
CA PHE A 80 21.93 -21.74 3.17
C PHE A 80 22.99 -21.42 4.24
N PHE A 81 23.07 -20.18 4.72
CA PHE A 81 23.96 -19.80 5.82
C PHE A 81 23.57 -20.45 7.16
#